data_AF-A0A2N1MA27-F1
#
_entry.id   AF-A0A2N1MA27-F1
#
_cell.length_a   1.000
_cell.length_b   1.000
_cell.length_c   1.000
_cell.angle_alpha   90.00
_cell.angle_beta   90.00
_cell.angle_gamma   90.00
#
_symmetry.space_group_name_H-M   'P 1'
#
loop_
_entity.id
_entity.type
_entity.pdbx_description
1 polymer ?
#
loop_
_entity_poly.entity_id
_entity_poly.type
_entity_poly.pdbx_seq_one_letter_code
_entity_poly.pdbx_strand_id
1 'polypeptide(L)'
;MSVIMETFSEKFKGQLKTLLQLWLEEKGEYEELHITPTNLLLSDAEKIVSVDFGTILNYDEPREMVHRCKIDLHHPTNYEYQRPNYLGGSEDELLRKLARMIRQTTFRQKSVHERLENYYYLGELLSLRGWTKRDYGILQEQVGQRFAKDAKKTARRVYELFAIRGVQYLTKVAYICPTRLTKMSEEEFYDELLPEA
;
A
#
# COMPACT_ATOMS: atom_id res chain seq x y z
N MET A 1 30.89 27.97 9.15
CA MET A 1 30.31 26.79 8.48
C MET A 1 28.90 27.15 8.00
N SER A 2 28.75 27.79 6.83
CA SER A 2 27.42 28.30 6.41
C SER A 2 27.16 28.31 4.89
N VAL A 3 27.78 27.40 4.12
CA VAL A 3 27.71 27.51 2.64
C VAL A 3 27.01 26.32 1.95
N ILE A 4 26.70 25.22 2.63
CA ILE A 4 26.26 23.99 1.91
C ILE A 4 24.74 23.74 2.00
N MET A 5 24.02 24.37 2.93
CA MET A 5 22.57 24.16 3.04
C MET A 5 21.73 24.87 1.96
N GLU A 6 22.29 25.80 1.18
CA GLU A 6 21.51 26.59 0.21
C GLU A 6 21.17 25.84 -1.09
N THR A 7 21.90 24.77 -1.42
CA THR A 7 21.71 24.00 -2.67
C THR A 7 20.70 22.85 -2.57
N PHE A 8 20.18 22.53 -1.38
CA PHE A 8 19.22 21.45 -1.21
C PHE A 8 17.76 21.95 -1.26
N SER A 9 16.86 21.11 -1.78
CA SER A 9 15.43 21.43 -1.80
C SER A 9 14.85 21.55 -0.38
N GLU A 10 13.82 22.38 -0.20
CA GLU A 10 13.15 22.55 1.10
C GLU A 10 12.58 21.23 1.67
N LYS A 11 12.14 20.32 0.78
CA LYS A 11 11.70 18.97 1.16
C LYS A 11 12.84 18.16 1.79
N PHE A 12 14.03 18.20 1.20
CA PHE A 12 15.21 17.51 1.74
C PHE A 12 15.66 18.11 3.07
N LYS A 13 15.66 19.44 3.19
CA LYS A 13 15.96 20.11 4.46
C LYS A 13 15.00 19.64 5.57
N GLY A 14 13.73 19.50 5.25
CA GLY A 14 12.72 18.95 6.15
C GLY A 14 13.02 17.50 6.56
N GLN A 15 13.27 16.61 5.60
CA GLN A 15 13.56 15.20 5.86
C GLN A 15 14.87 15.00 6.65
N LEU A 16 15.93 15.71 6.28
CA LEU A 16 17.21 15.68 6.98
C LEU A 16 17.06 16.18 8.42
N LYS A 17 16.28 17.25 8.63
CA LYS A 17 16.00 17.76 9.98
C LYS A 17 15.27 16.72 10.83
N THR A 18 14.27 16.04 10.29
CA THR A 18 13.55 14.97 11.01
C THR A 18 14.48 13.79 11.34
N LEU A 19 15.32 13.37 10.39
CA LEU A 19 16.29 12.29 10.61
C LEU A 19 17.29 12.65 11.73
N LEU A 20 17.81 13.88 11.73
CA LEU A 20 18.74 14.33 12.76
C LEU A 20 18.06 14.47 14.12
N GLN A 21 16.80 14.91 14.16
CA GLN A 21 16.02 14.95 15.40
C GLN A 21 15.82 13.54 15.99
N LEU A 22 15.43 12.58 15.15
CA LEU A 22 15.29 11.18 15.58
C LEU A 22 16.62 10.59 16.06
N TRP A 23 17.73 10.85 15.37
CA TRP A 23 19.05 10.38 15.80
C TRP A 23 19.52 10.99 17.13
N LEU A 24 19.16 12.26 17.41
CA LEU A 24 19.48 12.93 18.67
C LEU A 24 18.62 12.42 19.84
N GLU A 25 17.37 12.05 19.57
CA GLU A 25 16.42 11.54 20.58
C GLU A 25 16.64 10.06 20.87
N GLU A 26 16.90 9.27 19.83
CA GLU A 26 17.21 7.85 19.90
C GLU A 26 18.69 7.68 19.55
N LYS A 27 19.58 7.80 20.55
CA LYS A 27 20.99 7.41 20.37
C LYS A 27 21.02 5.93 19.99
N GLY A 28 21.11 5.68 18.69
CA GLY A 28 21.20 4.34 18.12
C GLY A 28 22.56 3.70 18.34
N GLU A 29 22.87 2.65 17.57
CA GLU A 29 24.12 1.88 17.68
C GLU A 29 25.39 2.68 17.30
N TYR A 30 25.24 3.81 16.60
CA TYR A 30 26.36 4.63 16.13
C TYR A 30 26.63 5.80 17.06
N GLU A 31 27.89 5.98 17.45
CA GLU A 31 28.32 7.00 18.42
C GLU A 31 28.48 8.39 17.79
N GLU A 32 28.88 8.42 16.51
CA GLU A 32 29.15 9.66 15.78
C GLU A 32 28.37 9.73 14.47
N LEU A 33 27.86 10.92 14.18
CA LEU A 33 27.22 11.27 12.91
C LEU A 33 27.95 12.45 12.31
N HIS A 34 28.46 12.28 11.09
CA HIS A 34 29.13 13.32 10.34
C HIS A 34 28.40 13.58 9.02
N ILE A 35 28.12 14.85 8.74
CA ILE A 35 27.49 15.27 7.49
C ILE A 35 28.55 15.86 6.57
N THR A 36 28.74 15.24 5.41
CA THR A 36 29.57 15.77 4.32
C THR A 36 28.67 16.40 3.24
N PRO A 37 29.21 17.07 2.21
CA PRO A 37 28.38 17.63 1.15
C PRO A 37 27.56 16.59 0.35
N THR A 38 27.99 15.32 0.31
CA THR A 38 27.39 14.27 -0.52
C THR A 38 26.94 13.04 0.25
N ASN A 39 27.38 12.86 1.49
CA ASN A 39 27.11 11.66 2.28
C ASN A 39 26.79 12.02 3.74
N LEU A 40 25.98 11.17 4.36
CA LEU A 40 25.85 11.03 5.80
C LEU A 40 26.70 9.85 6.25
N LEU A 41 27.66 10.10 7.13
CA LEU A 41 28.54 9.10 7.70
C LEU A 41 28.07 8.79 9.12
N LEU A 42 27.86 7.50 9.40
CA LEU A 42 27.57 6.97 10.73
C LEU A 42 28.75 6.12 11.16
N SER A 43 29.32 6.41 12.32
CA SER A 43 30.48 5.66 12.82
C SER A 43 30.33 5.24 14.26
N ASP A 44 30.86 4.06 14.56
CA ASP A 44 31.14 3.56 15.90
C ASP A 44 32.62 3.14 15.97
N ALA A 45 33.03 2.52 17.08
CA ALA A 45 34.42 2.09 17.29
C ALA A 45 34.91 1.01 16.29
N GLU A 46 34.01 0.33 15.58
CA GLU A 46 34.32 -0.84 14.74
C GLU A 46 34.04 -0.61 13.25
N LYS A 47 33.10 0.28 12.90
CA LYS A 47 32.65 0.49 11.52
C LYS A 47 32.29 1.93 11.20
N ILE A 48 32.44 2.27 9.92
CA ILE A 48 31.92 3.50 9.32
C ILE A 48 30.97 3.10 8.19
N VAL A 49 29.72 3.56 8.30
CA VAL A 49 28.68 3.40 7.27
C VAL A 49 28.52 4.74 6.54
N SER A 50 28.68 4.73 5.23
CA SER A 50 28.44 5.89 4.38
C SER A 50 27.12 5.75 3.64
N VAL A 51 26.23 6.71 3.84
CA VAL A 51 24.94 6.80 3.14
C VAL A 51 24.97 7.99 2.20
N ASP A 52 24.94 7.73 0.91
CA ASP A 52 24.95 8.76 -0.13
C ASP A 52 23.63 9.57 -0.11
N PHE A 53 23.74 10.89 -0.11
CA PHE A 53 22.58 11.78 -0.12
C PHE A 53 21.80 11.67 -1.41
N GLY A 54 22.40 11.33 -2.53
CA GLY A 54 21.69 10.93 -3.75
C GLY A 54 20.77 9.72 -3.52
N THR A 55 21.14 8.75 -2.69
CA THR A 55 20.23 7.65 -2.29
C THR A 55 19.05 8.15 -1.47
N ILE A 56 19.27 9.14 -0.60
CA ILE A 56 18.22 9.75 0.23
C ILE A 56 17.33 10.72 -0.59
N LEU A 57 17.94 11.44 -1.54
CA LEU A 57 17.29 12.44 -2.43
C LEU A 57 16.52 11.78 -3.57
N ASN A 58 17.02 10.65 -4.09
CA ASN A 58 16.36 9.85 -5.13
C ASN A 58 15.43 8.78 -4.53
N TYR A 59 15.20 8.79 -3.21
CA TYR A 59 14.18 7.96 -2.59
C TYR A 59 12.79 8.42 -3.03
N ASP A 60 12.34 7.84 -4.13
CA ASP A 60 10.98 7.96 -4.61
C ASP A 60 10.12 6.93 -3.86
N GLU A 61 9.64 7.34 -2.68
CA GLU A 61 8.79 6.52 -1.81
C GLU A 61 7.64 5.82 -2.57
N PRO A 62 6.92 6.48 -3.51
CA PRO A 62 6.01 5.82 -4.43
C PRO A 62 6.62 4.64 -5.22
N ARG A 63 7.76 4.83 -5.90
CA ARG A 63 8.41 3.77 -6.69
C ARG A 63 8.90 2.61 -5.84
N GLU A 64 9.52 2.91 -4.69
CA GLU A 64 9.93 1.88 -3.73
C GLU A 64 8.72 1.09 -3.23
N MET A 65 7.59 1.76 -2.99
CA MET A 65 6.38 1.08 -2.56
C MET A 65 5.79 0.19 -3.64
N VAL A 66 5.80 0.63 -4.91
CA VAL A 66 5.40 -0.20 -6.05
C VAL A 66 6.32 -1.42 -6.14
N HIS A 67 7.63 -1.24 -6.02
CA HIS A 67 8.61 -2.33 -6.03
C HIS A 67 8.33 -3.38 -4.94
N ARG A 68 8.04 -2.95 -3.71
CA ARG A 68 7.67 -3.86 -2.61
C ARG A 68 6.36 -4.61 -2.87
N CYS A 69 5.37 -3.96 -3.50
CA CYS A 69 4.14 -4.63 -3.93
C CYS A 69 4.41 -5.68 -5.03
N LYS A 70 5.36 -5.45 -5.95
CA LYS A 70 5.79 -6.45 -6.93
C LYS A 70 6.42 -7.66 -6.24
N ILE A 71 7.29 -7.44 -5.25
CA ILE A 71 7.90 -8.52 -4.46
C ILE A 71 6.82 -9.37 -3.78
N ASP A 72 5.78 -8.75 -3.22
CA ASP A 72 4.64 -9.44 -2.62
C ASP A 72 3.97 -10.46 -3.57
N LEU A 73 3.86 -10.14 -4.86
CA LEU A 73 3.25 -11.04 -5.86
C LEU A 73 4.13 -12.26 -6.10
N HIS A 74 5.45 -12.15 -6.01
CA HIS A 74 6.37 -13.27 -6.28
C HIS A 74 6.57 -14.23 -5.09
N HIS A 75 6.01 -13.94 -3.92
CA HIS A 75 6.12 -14.83 -2.76
C HIS A 75 5.36 -16.13 -2.99
N PRO A 76 5.99 -17.31 -2.89
CA PRO A 76 5.31 -18.58 -3.09
C PRO A 76 4.26 -18.84 -1.99
N THR A 77 3.17 -19.51 -2.37
CA THR A 77 2.15 -19.95 -1.41
C THR A 77 1.70 -21.39 -1.70
N ASN A 78 1.71 -22.23 -0.67
CA ASN A 78 1.15 -23.58 -0.69
C ASN A 78 -0.22 -23.62 0.01
N TYR A 79 -0.83 -22.46 0.22
CA TYR A 79 -2.09 -22.34 0.94
C TYR A 79 -3.27 -22.70 0.03
N GLU A 80 -4.02 -23.74 0.40
CA GLU A 80 -5.31 -24.03 -0.19
C GLU A 80 -6.34 -23.04 0.36
N TYR A 81 -6.75 -22.11 -0.48
CA TYR A 81 -7.69 -21.07 -0.07
C TYR A 81 -9.12 -21.62 0.03
N GLN A 82 -9.73 -21.40 1.19
CA GLN A 82 -11.12 -21.77 1.45
C GLN A 82 -12.04 -20.59 1.16
N ARG A 83 -12.95 -20.78 0.21
CA ARG A 83 -13.96 -19.77 -0.13
C ARG A 83 -14.84 -19.48 1.10
N PRO A 84 -15.01 -18.23 1.53
CA PRO A 84 -15.72 -17.92 2.76
C PRO A 84 -17.21 -18.29 2.70
N ASN A 85 -17.70 -18.88 3.80
CA ASN A 85 -19.10 -19.33 3.92
C ASN A 85 -20.11 -18.17 3.91
N TYR A 86 -19.65 -16.93 4.09
CA TYR A 86 -20.52 -15.75 4.13
C TYR A 86 -20.97 -15.26 2.74
N LEU A 87 -20.49 -15.87 1.65
CA LEU A 87 -20.78 -15.47 0.27
C LEU A 87 -22.12 -15.98 -0.30
N GLY A 88 -22.98 -16.58 0.54
CA GLY A 88 -24.32 -17.01 0.14
C GLY A 88 -25.36 -15.88 0.14
N GLY A 89 -26.53 -16.20 -0.43
CA GLY A 89 -27.67 -15.28 -0.58
C GLY A 89 -27.85 -14.79 -2.02
N SER A 90 -28.79 -13.90 -2.24
CA SER A 90 -28.93 -13.23 -3.54
C SER A 90 -27.76 -12.26 -3.78
N GLU A 91 -27.43 -12.00 -5.05
CA GLU A 91 -26.36 -11.07 -5.39
C GLU A 91 -26.56 -9.65 -4.80
N ASP A 92 -27.80 -9.15 -4.76
CA ASP A 92 -28.11 -7.84 -4.18
C ASP A 92 -27.87 -7.82 -2.65
N GLU A 93 -28.22 -8.90 -1.95
CA GLU A 93 -27.94 -9.06 -0.52
C GLU A 93 -26.43 -9.15 -0.26
N LEU A 94 -25.73 -9.91 -1.10
CA LEU A 94 -24.28 -10.07 -1.01
C LEU A 94 -23.58 -8.73 -1.24
N LEU A 95 -23.98 -7.95 -2.24
CA LEU A 95 -23.45 -6.61 -2.50
C LEU A 95 -23.63 -5.71 -1.27
N ARG A 96 -24.84 -5.66 -0.68
CA ARG A 96 -25.11 -4.87 0.52
C ARG A 96 -24.31 -5.36 1.72
N LYS A 97 -24.09 -6.67 1.84
CA LYS A 97 -23.28 -7.27 2.92
C LYS A 97 -21.81 -6.89 2.79
N LEU A 98 -21.20 -7.09 1.62
CA LEU A 98 -19.80 -6.75 1.34
C LEU A 98 -19.55 -5.25 1.52
N ALA A 99 -20.45 -4.40 1.01
CA ALA A 99 -20.37 -2.95 1.18
C ALA A 99 -20.39 -2.53 2.66
N ARG A 100 -21.28 -3.13 3.48
CA ARG A 100 -21.31 -2.89 4.92
C ARG A 100 -20.04 -3.36 5.62
N MET A 101 -19.53 -4.53 5.25
CA MET A 101 -18.28 -5.06 5.81
C MET A 101 -17.11 -4.11 5.52
N ILE A 102 -17.02 -3.55 4.31
CA ILE A 102 -16.01 -2.57 3.91
C ILE A 102 -16.13 -1.27 4.71
N ARG A 103 -17.36 -0.77 4.94
CA ARG A 103 -17.58 0.42 5.77
C ARG A 103 -17.19 0.20 7.24
N GLN A 104 -17.51 -0.98 7.77
CA GLN A 104 -17.30 -1.32 9.17
C GLN A 104 -15.85 -1.74 9.48
N THR A 105 -15.06 -2.09 8.45
CA THR A 105 -13.65 -2.43 8.63
C THR A 105 -12.80 -1.23 9.00
N THR A 106 -12.63 -1.00 10.30
CA THR A 106 -11.55 -0.15 10.81
C THR A 106 -10.22 -0.92 10.80
N PHE A 107 -9.09 -0.21 10.68
CA PHE A 107 -7.74 -0.80 10.75
C PHE A 107 -7.47 -1.60 12.04
N ARG A 108 -8.24 -1.35 13.10
CA ARG A 108 -8.10 -2.01 14.40
C ARG A 108 -8.88 -3.31 14.53
N GLN A 109 -9.88 -3.52 13.67
CA GLN A 109 -10.84 -4.61 13.82
C GLN A 109 -10.61 -5.78 12.86
N LYS A 110 -9.97 -5.53 11.72
CA LYS A 110 -9.66 -6.57 10.74
C LYS A 110 -8.26 -6.44 10.20
N SER A 111 -7.65 -7.58 9.94
CA SER A 111 -6.36 -7.71 9.27
C SER A 111 -6.38 -7.07 7.87
N VAL A 112 -5.20 -6.82 7.30
CA VAL A 112 -5.07 -6.40 5.89
C VAL A 112 -5.69 -7.45 4.96
N HIS A 113 -5.44 -8.74 5.23
CA HIS A 113 -5.91 -9.86 4.42
C HIS A 113 -7.43 -9.95 4.37
N GLU A 114 -8.11 -9.88 5.53
CA GLU A 114 -9.59 -9.88 5.57
C GLU A 114 -10.20 -8.68 4.84
N ARG A 115 -9.52 -7.53 4.86
CA ARG A 115 -9.99 -6.34 4.12
C ARG A 115 -9.82 -6.52 2.63
N LEU A 116 -8.67 -7.03 2.19
CA LEU A 116 -8.45 -7.36 0.78
C LEU A 116 -9.45 -8.41 0.31
N GLU A 117 -9.75 -9.43 1.12
CA GLU A 117 -10.75 -10.45 0.80
C GLU A 117 -12.14 -9.83 0.55
N ASN A 118 -12.60 -8.93 1.43
CA ASN A 118 -13.88 -8.24 1.21
C ASN A 118 -13.89 -7.42 -0.08
N TYR A 119 -12.77 -6.76 -0.40
CA TYR A 119 -12.63 -6.02 -1.65
C TYR A 119 -12.54 -6.94 -2.88
N TYR A 120 -11.89 -8.09 -2.76
CA TYR A 120 -11.79 -9.08 -3.82
C TYR A 120 -13.18 -9.59 -4.21
N TYR A 121 -13.98 -10.03 -3.23
CA TYR A 121 -15.33 -10.52 -3.52
C TYR A 121 -16.29 -9.42 -3.95
N LEU A 122 -16.11 -8.20 -3.47
CA LEU A 122 -16.87 -7.07 -4.00
C LEU A 122 -16.52 -6.85 -5.48
N GLY A 123 -15.24 -6.90 -5.85
CA GLY A 123 -14.80 -6.75 -7.22
C GLY A 123 -15.22 -7.91 -8.12
N GLU A 124 -15.21 -9.15 -7.63
CA GLU A 124 -15.71 -10.35 -8.33
C GLU A 124 -17.20 -10.16 -8.67
N LEU A 125 -18.02 -9.86 -7.66
CA LEU A 125 -19.46 -9.66 -7.82
C LEU A 125 -19.79 -8.52 -8.80
N LEU A 126 -19.11 -7.38 -8.66
CA LEU A 126 -19.35 -6.23 -9.54
C LEU A 126 -18.85 -6.47 -10.96
N SER A 127 -17.80 -7.27 -11.14
CA SER A 127 -17.31 -7.65 -12.47
C SER A 127 -18.29 -8.58 -13.18
N LEU A 128 -18.84 -9.57 -12.48
CA LEU A 128 -19.90 -10.45 -13.00
C LEU A 128 -21.14 -9.67 -13.42
N ARG A 129 -21.48 -8.61 -12.68
CA ARG A 129 -22.64 -7.75 -12.95
C ARG A 129 -22.36 -6.63 -13.96
N GLY A 130 -21.12 -6.46 -14.41
CA GLY A 130 -20.75 -5.43 -15.40
C GLY A 130 -20.69 -3.99 -14.86
N TRP A 131 -20.43 -3.80 -13.56
CA TRP A 131 -20.18 -2.49 -12.95
C TRP A 131 -21.29 -1.43 -13.17
N THR A 132 -22.55 -1.83 -13.03
CA THR A 132 -23.70 -0.99 -13.39
C THR A 132 -23.85 0.26 -12.51
N LYS A 133 -24.60 1.26 -13.03
CA LYS A 133 -25.00 2.45 -12.24
C LYS A 133 -25.84 2.07 -11.01
N ARG A 134 -26.68 1.03 -11.12
CA ARG A 134 -27.50 0.52 -10.01
C ARG A 134 -26.63 0.04 -8.86
N ASP A 135 -25.61 -0.76 -9.15
CA ASP A 135 -24.69 -1.28 -8.12
C ASP A 135 -23.89 -0.17 -7.45
N TYR A 136 -23.50 0.84 -8.24
CA TYR A 136 -22.86 2.03 -7.68
C TYR A 136 -23.80 2.82 -6.76
N GLY A 137 -25.08 2.93 -7.10
CA GLY A 137 -26.09 3.50 -6.21
C GLY A 137 -26.21 2.75 -4.88
N ILE A 138 -26.24 1.42 -4.92
CA ILE A 138 -26.24 0.58 -3.71
C ILE A 138 -24.97 0.80 -2.88
N LEU A 139 -23.79 0.88 -3.51
CA LEU A 139 -22.56 1.20 -2.80
C LEU A 139 -22.63 2.58 -2.12
N GLN A 140 -23.11 3.60 -2.82
CA GLN A 140 -23.27 4.95 -2.27
C GLN A 140 -24.22 4.97 -1.07
N GLU A 141 -25.35 4.25 -1.11
CA GLU A 141 -26.27 4.09 0.02
C GLU A 141 -25.56 3.48 1.24
N GLN A 142 -24.76 2.44 1.03
CA GLN A 142 -24.15 1.68 2.12
C GLN A 142 -22.92 2.37 2.72
N VAL A 143 -22.04 2.95 1.90
CA VAL A 143 -20.74 3.47 2.35
C VAL A 143 -20.60 4.99 2.29
N GLY A 144 -21.56 5.68 1.68
CA GLY A 144 -21.53 7.12 1.45
C GLY A 144 -20.78 7.50 0.17
N GLN A 145 -21.11 8.66 -0.40
CA GLN A 145 -20.71 9.05 -1.76
C GLN A 145 -19.19 9.13 -1.96
N ARG A 146 -18.47 9.75 -1.01
CA ARG A 146 -17.00 9.87 -1.07
C ARG A 146 -16.32 8.50 -1.00
N PHE A 147 -16.74 7.66 -0.05
CA PHE A 147 -16.17 6.33 0.15
C PHE A 147 -16.52 5.36 -0.96
N ALA A 148 -17.68 5.49 -1.61
CA ALA A 148 -18.11 4.59 -2.67
C ALA A 148 -17.20 4.68 -3.91
N LYS A 149 -16.68 5.87 -4.23
CA LYS A 149 -15.72 6.05 -5.33
C LYS A 149 -14.43 5.26 -5.07
N ASP A 150 -13.86 5.46 -3.88
CA ASP A 150 -12.61 4.79 -3.49
C ASP A 150 -12.83 3.29 -3.34
N ALA A 151 -13.95 2.86 -2.74
CA ALA A 151 -14.28 1.46 -2.59
C ALA A 151 -14.44 0.75 -3.94
N LYS A 152 -15.11 1.39 -4.92
CA LYS A 152 -15.21 0.88 -6.28
C LYS A 152 -13.84 0.74 -6.93
N LYS A 153 -13.00 1.78 -6.85
CA LYS A 153 -11.62 1.77 -7.40
C LYS A 153 -10.80 0.64 -6.79
N THR A 154 -10.81 0.51 -5.46
CA THR A 154 -10.07 -0.52 -4.74
C THR A 154 -10.58 -1.92 -5.05
N ALA A 155 -11.89 -2.14 -5.01
CA ALA A 155 -12.49 -3.44 -5.31
C ALA A 155 -12.08 -3.94 -6.71
N ARG A 156 -12.12 -3.02 -7.69
CA ARG A 156 -11.70 -3.31 -9.06
C ARG A 156 -10.23 -3.75 -9.12
N ARG A 157 -9.34 -2.94 -8.55
CA ARG A 157 -7.89 -3.22 -8.56
C ARG A 157 -7.52 -4.49 -7.80
N VAL A 158 -8.13 -4.72 -6.64
CA VAL A 158 -7.92 -5.96 -5.87
C VAL A 158 -8.38 -7.17 -6.68
N TYR A 159 -9.57 -7.10 -7.28
CA TYR A 159 -10.07 -8.21 -8.09
C TYR A 159 -9.22 -8.45 -9.33
N GLU A 160 -8.91 -7.43 -10.12
CA GLU A 160 -8.05 -7.56 -11.32
C GLU A 160 -6.69 -8.19 -10.97
N LEU A 161 -6.06 -7.74 -9.90
CA LEU A 161 -4.74 -8.24 -9.49
C LEU A 161 -4.78 -9.71 -9.04
N PHE A 162 -5.70 -10.05 -8.13
CA PHE A 162 -5.74 -11.40 -7.54
C PHE A 162 -6.58 -12.40 -8.34
N ALA A 163 -7.35 -11.96 -9.34
CA ALA A 163 -7.95 -12.85 -10.33
C ALA A 163 -6.89 -13.42 -11.28
N ILE A 164 -5.86 -12.64 -11.62
CA ILE A 164 -4.71 -13.10 -12.42
C ILE A 164 -3.78 -13.93 -11.52
N ARG A 165 -3.36 -13.36 -10.39
CA ARG A 165 -2.35 -13.98 -9.52
C ARG A 165 -2.83 -15.24 -8.79
N GLY A 166 -4.10 -15.25 -8.41
CA GLY A 166 -4.73 -16.26 -7.56
C GLY A 166 -5.16 -15.69 -6.20
N VAL A 167 -6.39 -16.01 -5.80
CA VAL A 167 -7.02 -15.52 -4.55
C VAL A 167 -6.24 -15.92 -3.29
N GLN A 168 -5.56 -17.06 -3.30
CA GLN A 168 -4.77 -17.57 -2.17
C GLN A 168 -3.64 -16.62 -1.75
N TYR A 169 -3.12 -15.81 -2.67
CA TYR A 169 -2.04 -14.85 -2.39
C TYR A 169 -2.49 -13.69 -1.52
N LEU A 170 -3.80 -13.42 -1.41
CA LEU A 170 -4.36 -12.43 -0.49
C LEU A 170 -3.89 -12.61 0.96
N THR A 171 -3.56 -13.84 1.35
CA THR A 171 -3.16 -14.22 2.72
C THR A 171 -1.66 -14.05 3.01
N LYS A 172 -0.85 -13.68 2.01
CA LYS A 172 0.62 -13.62 2.13
C LYS A 172 1.24 -12.26 1.85
N VAL A 173 0.45 -11.32 1.35
CA VAL A 173 0.94 -9.96 1.03
C VAL A 173 1.24 -9.13 2.28
N ALA A 174 2.45 -8.57 2.36
CA ALA A 174 2.86 -7.68 3.45
C ALA A 174 2.68 -6.20 3.07
N TYR A 175 2.85 -5.89 1.79
CA TYR A 175 2.87 -4.56 1.23
C TYR A 175 1.60 -4.21 0.44
N ILE A 176 0.98 -5.15 -0.26
CA ILE A 176 -0.29 -4.89 -0.93
C ILE A 176 -1.38 -4.72 0.13
N CYS A 177 -2.03 -3.56 0.13
CA CYS A 177 -3.16 -3.29 1.02
C CYS A 177 -4.16 -2.35 0.35
N PRO A 178 -5.43 -2.30 0.82
CA PRO A 178 -6.50 -1.54 0.16
C PRO A 178 -6.13 -0.07 -0.08
N THR A 179 -5.56 0.62 0.91
CA THR A 179 -5.20 2.04 0.82
C THR A 179 -4.09 2.32 -0.18
N ARG A 180 -3.10 1.43 -0.29
CA ARG A 180 -2.03 1.56 -1.29
C ARG A 180 -2.59 1.41 -2.69
N LEU A 181 -3.41 0.38 -2.92
CA LEU A 181 -4.07 0.17 -4.20
C LEU A 181 -5.03 1.32 -4.56
N THR A 182 -5.70 1.97 -3.59
CA THR A 182 -6.51 3.17 -3.88
C THR A 182 -5.64 4.34 -4.34
N LYS A 183 -4.50 4.56 -3.67
CA LYS A 183 -3.64 5.74 -3.85
C LYS A 183 -2.73 5.66 -5.07
N MET A 184 -2.40 4.46 -5.54
CA MET A 184 -1.60 4.28 -6.75
C MET A 184 -2.21 5.03 -7.94
N SER A 185 -1.36 5.60 -8.80
CA SER A 185 -1.76 6.15 -10.09
C SER A 185 -2.31 5.04 -10.99
N GLU A 186 -2.83 5.40 -12.17
CA GLU A 186 -3.22 4.38 -13.15
C GLU A 186 -2.01 3.69 -13.77
N GLU A 187 -0.95 4.46 -14.08
CA GLU A 187 0.33 3.95 -14.60
C GLU A 187 0.99 2.96 -13.62
N GLU A 188 1.13 3.34 -12.35
CA GLU A 188 1.71 2.48 -11.30
C GLU A 188 0.95 1.16 -11.13
N PHE A 189 -0.38 1.17 -11.34
CA PHE A 189 -1.18 -0.03 -11.18
C PHE A 189 -1.23 -0.86 -12.45
N TYR A 190 -1.65 -0.30 -13.59
CA TYR A 190 -1.91 -1.04 -14.81
C TYR A 190 -0.65 -1.33 -15.62
N ASP A 191 0.32 -0.41 -15.64
CA ASP A 191 1.52 -0.54 -16.47
C ASP A 191 2.68 -1.19 -15.70
N GLU A 192 2.67 -1.05 -14.37
CA GLU A 192 3.76 -1.55 -13.53
C GLU A 192 3.39 -2.76 -12.66
N LEU A 193 2.34 -2.67 -11.83
CA LEU A 193 2.05 -3.72 -10.84
C LEU A 193 1.25 -4.90 -11.43
N LEU A 194 0.21 -4.63 -12.21
CA LEU A 194 -0.68 -5.65 -12.75
C LEU A 194 0.02 -6.64 -13.69
N PRO A 195 1.01 -6.24 -14.53
CA PRO A 195 1.75 -7.18 -15.39
C PRO A 195 2.63 -8.19 -14.62
N GLU A 196 2.89 -7.95 -13.34
CA GLU A 196 3.67 -8.85 -12.47
C GLU A 196 2.81 -9.93 -11.79
N ALA A 197 1.49 -9.87 -11.99
CA ALA A 197 0.52 -10.78 -11.39
C ALA A 197 0.45 -12.14 -12.08
#